data_AF-A0A2A5WBF9-F1
#
_entry.id   AF-A0A2A5WBF9-F1
#
_cell.length_a   1.000
_cell.length_b   1.000
_cell.length_c   1.000
_cell.angle_alpha   90.00
_cell.angle_beta   90.00
_cell.angle_gamma   90.00
#
_symmetry.space_group_name_H-M   'P 1'
#
loop_
_entity.id
_entity.type
_entity.pdbx_description
1 polymer ?
#
loop_
_entity_poly.entity_id
_entity_poly.type
_entity_poly.pdbx_seq_one_letter_code
_entity_poly.pdbx_strand_id
1 'polypeptide(L)'
;MRKPLKQIRLPVVFATGLTVLASPITSAQPEDFLTSHIPSSTPAGITLVEVHRVEEYSSDQYFFTRLGDIDGKTLFYPSSNSNATSTNFYPVLAANDDAAFDDWTLVAHQNTSNIITKQWAYQGNPLYTWSQESEVGEIALNTALYGASGEYPVAADNQDGALMPPDGWQIARYTPASSVRIPDGFDLKLVDSSQGVVLTNHLGFSLYNFDDGSDQPESSCTNKECYEIWTPIAASALAIGYGDFSVIARTDDTRQWAFRGMPLFKFKNDLLPGDVHGRDVHPHMQLALLKENFHPQGVNVISQRGYGDMLILNGRTLYFGSAFEKYWGGRSLRGSFDIAYIKGKQLGSKACVSGECLESWHPFTASADAKSSGFWEVISREDGNKQWAYKGFALYTYAGDESIGQIRGHNLYEIADVDGDAAAIARTRLLAEVGNAMGGAGIYWSIAKP
;
A
#
# COMPACT_ATOMS: atom_id res chain seq x y z
N MET A 1 -24.10 61.30 -71.11
CA MET A 1 -23.03 60.66 -70.30
C MET A 1 -23.23 59.15 -70.33
N ARG A 2 -22.16 58.41 -70.65
CA ARG A 2 -22.18 57.14 -71.37
C ARG A 2 -22.28 55.89 -70.47
N LYS A 3 -22.91 54.86 -71.07
CA LYS A 3 -23.24 53.50 -70.62
C LYS A 3 -22.02 52.56 -70.48
N PRO A 4 -22.15 51.40 -69.80
CA PRO A 4 -21.05 50.56 -69.33
C PRO A 4 -20.63 49.49 -70.35
N LEU A 5 -19.41 48.96 -70.19
CA LEU A 5 -18.87 47.85 -70.99
C LEU A 5 -18.21 46.76 -70.12
N LYS A 6 -18.38 45.55 -70.63
CA LYS A 6 -18.18 44.22 -70.05
C LYS A 6 -16.72 43.84 -69.78
N GLN A 7 -16.57 42.90 -68.83
CA GLN A 7 -15.37 42.12 -68.52
C GLN A 7 -14.88 41.27 -69.70
N ILE A 8 -13.55 41.16 -69.81
CA ILE A 8 -12.82 40.08 -70.49
C ILE A 8 -11.73 39.61 -69.51
N ARG A 9 -11.69 38.29 -69.23
CA ARG A 9 -10.61 37.63 -68.49
C ARG A 9 -9.67 36.95 -69.49
N LEU A 10 -8.36 37.07 -69.27
CA LEU A 10 -7.31 36.25 -69.89
C LEU A 10 -6.53 35.52 -68.77
N PRO A 11 -6.04 34.29 -69.00
CA PRO A 11 -5.37 33.49 -67.98
C PRO A 11 -3.87 33.79 -67.95
N VAL A 12 -3.28 33.68 -66.76
CA VAL A 12 -1.82 33.70 -66.58
C VAL A 12 -1.42 32.40 -65.90
N VAL A 13 -0.55 31.65 -66.56
CA VAL A 13 0.19 30.51 -66.02
C VAL A 13 1.56 31.03 -65.59
N PHE A 14 1.94 30.77 -64.34
CA PHE A 14 3.33 30.85 -63.89
C PHE A 14 3.68 29.62 -63.06
N ALA A 15 4.83 29.04 -63.38
CA ALA A 15 5.44 27.91 -62.71
C ALA A 15 6.06 28.33 -61.37
N THR A 16 5.92 27.48 -60.35
CA THR A 16 6.70 27.57 -59.11
C THR A 16 7.14 26.18 -58.67
N GLY A 17 8.45 25.95 -58.69
CA GLY A 17 9.13 24.91 -57.93
C GLY A 17 9.90 25.56 -56.80
N LEU A 18 9.48 25.34 -55.56
CA LEU A 18 10.27 25.55 -54.35
C LEU A 18 9.80 24.53 -53.32
N THR A 19 10.57 23.46 -53.13
CA THR A 19 10.33 22.44 -52.10
C THR A 19 10.75 22.97 -50.74
N VAL A 20 9.77 23.29 -49.90
CA VAL A 20 9.95 23.46 -48.44
C VAL A 20 9.67 22.10 -47.82
N LEU A 21 10.65 21.52 -47.13
CA LEU A 21 10.45 20.38 -46.24
C LEU A 21 9.66 20.86 -45.03
N ALA A 22 8.34 20.66 -45.05
CA ALA A 22 7.48 20.80 -43.89
C ALA A 22 7.54 19.49 -43.09
N SER A 23 8.15 19.53 -41.91
CA SER A 23 8.00 18.47 -40.91
C SER A 23 6.53 18.37 -40.52
N PRO A 24 5.93 17.17 -40.45
CA PRO A 24 4.58 17.05 -39.93
C PRO A 24 4.61 17.38 -38.44
N ILE A 25 3.93 18.47 -38.07
CA ILE A 25 3.48 18.64 -36.69
C ILE A 25 2.38 17.59 -36.52
N THR A 26 2.75 16.46 -35.93
CA THR A 26 1.78 15.48 -35.44
C THR A 26 0.98 16.19 -34.35
N SER A 27 -0.26 16.58 -34.67
CA SER A 27 -1.23 16.95 -33.65
C SER A 27 -1.42 15.74 -32.75
N ALA A 28 -1.04 15.87 -31.47
CA ALA A 28 -1.40 14.90 -30.45
C ALA A 28 -2.92 14.70 -30.53
N GLN A 29 -3.33 13.46 -30.75
CA GLN A 29 -4.72 13.06 -30.60
C GLN A 29 -5.13 13.36 -29.14
N PRO A 30 -6.37 13.76 -28.85
CA PRO A 30 -6.84 13.79 -27.48
C PRO A 30 -6.68 12.37 -26.92
N GLU A 31 -5.85 12.22 -25.89
CA GLU A 31 -5.71 10.94 -25.22
C GLU A 31 -7.07 10.50 -24.70
N ASP A 32 -7.40 9.22 -24.89
CA ASP A 32 -8.53 8.58 -24.23
C ASP A 32 -8.39 8.79 -22.72
N PHE A 33 -9.14 9.73 -22.16
CA PHE A 33 -9.22 9.97 -20.72
C PHE A 33 -9.90 8.81 -19.96
N LEU A 34 -10.42 7.81 -20.68
CA LEU A 34 -11.05 6.61 -20.14
C LEU A 34 -10.03 5.49 -19.99
N THR A 35 -9.10 5.69 -19.06
CA THR A 35 -8.44 4.74 -18.14
C THR A 35 -7.15 5.41 -17.68
N SER A 36 -7.25 6.47 -16.87
CA SER A 36 -6.06 6.96 -16.17
C SER A 36 -5.56 5.81 -15.27
N HIS A 37 -4.52 5.11 -15.70
CA HIS A 37 -3.89 4.06 -14.92
C HIS A 37 -3.45 4.67 -13.59
N ILE A 38 -4.05 4.23 -12.48
CA ILE A 38 -3.71 4.73 -11.16
C ILE A 38 -2.25 4.32 -10.90
N PRO A 39 -1.34 5.26 -10.58
CA PRO A 39 0.05 4.92 -10.39
C PRO A 39 0.24 4.03 -9.16
N SER A 40 1.23 3.14 -9.22
CA SER A 40 1.64 2.33 -8.08
C SER A 40 2.13 3.22 -6.93
N SER A 41 1.92 2.79 -5.69
CA SER A 41 2.44 3.49 -4.50
C SER A 41 3.96 3.35 -4.35
N THR A 42 4.53 2.22 -4.79
CA THR A 42 5.96 1.91 -4.70
C THR A 42 6.50 1.26 -5.98
N PRO A 43 7.80 1.44 -6.30
CA PRO A 43 8.49 0.65 -7.31
C PRO A 43 8.64 -0.81 -6.88
N ALA A 44 8.83 -1.70 -7.85
CA ALA A 44 9.17 -3.09 -7.56
C ALA A 44 10.51 -3.18 -6.81
N GLY A 45 10.57 -3.98 -5.75
CA GLY A 45 11.74 -4.13 -4.89
C GLY A 45 11.78 -3.12 -3.72
N ILE A 46 10.79 -2.23 -3.60
CA ILE A 46 10.64 -1.34 -2.44
C ILE A 46 9.32 -1.66 -1.74
N THR A 47 9.41 -1.98 -0.45
CA THR A 47 8.28 -2.40 0.38
C THR A 47 7.78 -1.27 1.26
N LEU A 48 6.55 -1.40 1.74
CA LEU A 48 5.95 -0.60 2.80
C LEU A 48 5.94 -1.45 4.07
N VAL A 49 6.53 -0.93 5.14
CA VAL A 49 6.63 -1.60 6.42
C VAL A 49 6.05 -0.73 7.50
N GLU A 50 5.05 -1.24 8.20
CA GLU A 50 4.45 -0.56 9.34
C GLU A 50 5.35 -0.70 10.57
N VAL A 51 5.50 0.40 11.29
CA VAL A 51 6.24 0.46 12.55
C VAL A 51 5.25 0.57 13.69
N HIS A 52 5.20 -0.47 14.51
CA HIS A 52 4.31 -0.58 15.66
C HIS A 52 5.12 -0.80 16.93
N ARG A 53 4.69 -0.20 18.04
CA ARG A 53 5.05 -0.70 19.37
C ARG A 53 4.11 -1.85 19.71
N VAL A 54 4.69 -3.01 19.98
CA VAL A 54 3.95 -4.12 20.58
C VAL A 54 3.68 -3.76 22.03
N GLU A 55 2.41 -3.71 22.41
CA GLU A 55 1.98 -3.34 23.75
C GLU A 55 1.62 -4.58 24.57
N GLU A 56 2.20 -4.74 25.76
CA GLU A 56 1.93 -5.92 26.60
C GLU A 56 0.48 -5.96 27.13
N TYR A 57 -0.17 -4.79 27.28
CA TYR A 57 -1.45 -4.65 27.99
C TYR A 57 -2.57 -4.00 27.17
N SER A 58 -2.29 -3.49 25.97
CA SER A 58 -3.26 -2.81 25.09
C SER A 58 -3.09 -3.23 23.64
N SER A 59 -3.89 -2.68 22.73
CA SER A 59 -3.64 -2.81 21.29
C SER A 59 -2.28 -2.20 20.94
N ASP A 60 -1.61 -2.80 19.96
CA ASP A 60 -0.37 -2.27 19.38
C ASP A 60 -0.55 -0.81 18.96
N GLN A 61 0.47 0.00 19.21
CA GLN A 61 0.48 1.41 18.85
C GLN A 61 1.20 1.59 17.51
N TYR A 62 0.43 1.91 16.46
CA TYR A 62 0.99 2.32 15.18
C TYR A 62 1.71 3.68 15.30
N PHE A 63 2.93 3.77 14.80
CA PHE A 63 3.69 5.03 14.73
C PHE A 63 3.65 5.64 13.33
N PHE A 64 4.15 4.91 12.34
CA PHE A 64 4.24 5.34 10.95
C PHE A 64 4.54 4.17 10.01
N THR A 65 4.36 4.39 8.71
CA THR A 65 4.81 3.48 7.65
C THR A 65 6.12 3.99 7.07
N ARG A 66 7.08 3.10 6.87
CA ARG A 66 8.37 3.41 6.25
C ARG A 66 8.58 2.64 4.95
N LEU A 67 9.53 3.11 4.17
CA LEU A 67 10.06 2.36 3.05
C LEU A 67 11.00 1.26 3.55
N GLY A 68 10.87 0.08 2.94
CA GLY A 68 11.77 -1.05 3.11
C GLY A 68 12.41 -1.47 1.79
N ASP A 69 13.53 -2.16 1.85
CA ASP A 69 14.07 -2.88 0.68
C ASP A 69 13.22 -4.12 0.34
N ILE A 70 13.72 -4.96 -0.57
CA ILE A 70 13.01 -6.17 -1.01
C ILE A 70 12.74 -7.17 0.12
N ASP A 71 13.55 -7.13 1.18
CA ASP A 71 13.46 -7.97 2.37
C ASP A 71 12.79 -7.25 3.55
N GLY A 72 12.39 -6.00 3.36
CA GLY A 72 11.75 -5.17 4.37
C GLY A 72 12.71 -4.38 5.25
N LYS A 73 14.03 -4.41 5.02
CA LYS A 73 15.01 -3.62 5.82
C LYS A 73 14.82 -2.13 5.62
N THR A 74 15.09 -1.35 6.66
CA THR A 74 14.85 0.09 6.69
C THR A 74 15.65 0.82 5.60
N LEU A 75 14.96 1.64 4.80
CA LEU A 75 15.61 2.54 3.87
C LEU A 75 15.90 3.90 4.52
N PHE A 76 17.00 4.52 4.11
CA PHE A 76 17.50 5.77 4.65
C PHE A 76 17.83 6.77 3.55
N TYR A 77 17.91 8.04 3.91
CA TYR A 77 18.48 9.10 3.08
C TYR A 77 19.33 10.07 3.92
N PRO A 78 20.33 10.73 3.32
CA PRO A 78 21.15 11.72 4.02
C PRO A 78 20.36 13.00 4.22
N SER A 79 20.41 13.56 5.43
CA SER A 79 19.84 14.87 5.72
C SER A 79 20.63 15.99 5.01
N SER A 80 19.90 16.99 4.49
CA SER A 80 20.41 18.04 3.58
C SER A 80 21.57 18.88 4.13
N ASN A 81 21.83 18.84 5.44
CA ASN A 81 22.83 19.68 6.13
C ASN A 81 23.91 18.87 6.87
N SER A 82 24.08 17.59 6.56
CA SER A 82 24.96 16.71 7.35
C SER A 82 26.27 16.35 6.65
N ASN A 83 27.34 16.25 7.44
CA ASN A 83 28.56 15.53 7.09
C ASN A 83 28.35 14.00 7.23
N ALA A 84 27.24 13.49 6.67
CA ALA A 84 26.89 12.08 6.77
C ALA A 84 28.01 11.22 6.18
N THR A 85 28.54 10.30 6.99
CA THR A 85 29.48 9.29 6.48
C THR A 85 28.68 8.21 5.75
N SER A 86 29.12 7.82 4.55
CA SER A 86 28.50 6.76 3.75
C SER A 86 28.97 5.35 4.13
N THR A 87 29.72 5.21 5.22
CA THR A 87 30.23 3.92 5.67
C THR A 87 29.08 2.98 5.98
N ASN A 88 29.11 1.78 5.39
CA ASN A 88 28.07 0.74 5.50
C ASN A 88 26.72 1.10 4.86
N PHE A 89 26.60 2.22 4.15
CA PHE A 89 25.41 2.56 3.38
C PHE A 89 25.58 2.14 1.92
N TYR A 90 24.59 1.41 1.40
CA TYR A 90 24.59 0.91 0.03
C TYR A 90 23.40 1.50 -0.73
N PRO A 91 23.61 2.03 -1.96
CA PRO A 91 22.55 2.65 -2.72
C PRO A 91 21.49 1.63 -3.14
N VAL A 92 20.21 2.02 -3.07
CA VAL A 92 19.11 1.24 -3.62
C VAL A 92 19.09 1.44 -5.13
N LEU A 93 19.69 0.49 -5.86
CA LEU A 93 19.82 0.57 -7.30
C LEU A 93 18.49 0.27 -8.00
N ALA A 94 18.20 1.03 -9.05
CA ALA A 94 17.10 0.76 -9.95
C ALA A 94 17.52 -0.18 -11.08
N ALA A 95 16.59 -0.97 -11.60
CA ALA A 95 16.80 -1.75 -12.81
C ALA A 95 16.98 -0.82 -14.03
N ASN A 96 17.52 -1.37 -15.12
CA ASN A 96 17.83 -0.56 -16.31
C ASN A 96 16.57 0.01 -16.97
N ASP A 97 15.50 -0.77 -16.97
CA ASP A 97 14.16 -0.51 -17.51
C ASP A 97 13.24 0.22 -16.55
N ASP A 98 13.65 0.44 -15.30
CA ASP A 98 12.89 1.25 -14.35
C ASP A 98 12.76 2.70 -14.85
N ALA A 99 11.57 3.25 -14.66
CA ALA A 99 11.21 4.62 -14.99
C ALA A 99 10.75 5.36 -13.74
N ALA A 100 11.09 6.65 -13.65
CA ALA A 100 10.59 7.53 -12.60
C ALA A 100 9.07 7.73 -12.75
N PHE A 101 8.36 7.84 -11.63
CA PHE A 101 6.93 8.14 -11.59
C PHE A 101 6.58 8.83 -10.27
N ASP A 102 5.74 9.86 -10.34
CA ASP A 102 5.22 10.56 -9.16
C ASP A 102 6.34 11.01 -8.19
N ASP A 103 6.32 10.56 -6.92
CA ASP A 103 7.35 10.85 -5.92
C ASP A 103 8.69 10.12 -6.13
N TRP A 104 8.71 9.15 -7.04
CA TRP A 104 9.84 8.26 -7.28
C TRP A 104 10.65 8.76 -8.45
N THR A 105 11.90 9.10 -8.17
CA THR A 105 12.85 9.64 -9.15
C THR A 105 14.09 8.75 -9.25
N LEU A 106 14.79 8.87 -10.37
CA LEU A 106 16.02 8.13 -10.62
C LEU A 106 17.18 9.12 -10.63
N VAL A 107 18.15 8.93 -9.74
CA VAL A 107 19.37 9.74 -9.67
C VAL A 107 20.56 8.94 -10.18
N ALA A 108 21.51 9.64 -10.81
CA ALA A 108 22.76 9.01 -11.24
C ALA A 108 23.65 8.73 -10.03
N HIS A 109 24.07 7.48 -9.87
CA HIS A 109 25.01 7.06 -8.85
C HIS A 109 26.30 6.57 -9.51
N GLN A 110 27.44 7.09 -9.09
CA GLN A 110 28.76 6.65 -9.56
C GLN A 110 29.38 5.73 -8.52
N ASN A 111 29.61 4.48 -8.90
CA ASN A 111 30.31 3.54 -8.03
C ASN A 111 31.83 3.79 -8.01
N THR A 112 32.55 3.07 -7.14
CA THR A 112 34.01 3.16 -6.99
C THR A 112 34.81 2.80 -8.26
N SER A 113 34.16 2.18 -9.25
CA SER A 113 34.74 1.83 -10.55
C SER A 113 34.35 2.81 -11.67
N ASN A 114 33.80 3.99 -11.32
CA ASN A 114 33.29 5.02 -12.24
C ASN A 114 32.17 4.54 -13.18
N ILE A 115 31.49 3.44 -12.84
CA ILE A 115 30.30 3.00 -13.58
C ILE A 115 29.11 3.79 -13.03
N ILE A 116 28.36 4.42 -13.95
CA ILE A 116 27.14 5.15 -13.63
C ILE A 116 25.97 4.17 -13.63
N THR A 117 25.33 4.00 -12.48
CA THR A 117 24.08 3.26 -12.31
C THR A 117 22.95 4.23 -11.95
N LYS A 118 21.70 3.78 -12.10
CA LYS A 118 20.53 4.52 -11.62
C LYS A 118 20.22 4.08 -10.19
N GLN A 119 19.93 5.03 -9.32
CA GLN A 119 19.53 4.81 -7.93
C GLN A 119 18.14 5.41 -7.71
N TRP A 120 17.31 4.71 -6.94
CA TRP A 120 16.01 5.21 -6.53
C TRP A 120 16.14 6.35 -5.52
N ALA A 121 15.32 7.37 -5.73
CA ALA A 121 15.14 8.49 -4.81
C ALA A 121 13.64 8.72 -4.57
N TYR A 122 13.27 9.01 -3.33
CA TYR A 122 11.89 9.29 -2.93
C TYR A 122 11.78 10.74 -2.46
N GLN A 123 10.85 11.49 -3.05
CA GLN A 123 10.65 12.92 -2.76
C GLN A 123 11.94 13.74 -2.89
N GLY A 124 12.77 13.39 -3.89
CA GLY A 124 14.06 14.02 -4.16
C GLY A 124 15.23 13.52 -3.32
N ASN A 125 15.01 12.58 -2.39
CA ASN A 125 16.06 12.06 -1.51
C ASN A 125 16.57 10.68 -1.98
N PRO A 126 17.87 10.51 -2.30
CA PRO A 126 18.42 9.22 -2.71
C PRO A 126 18.37 8.19 -1.57
N LEU A 127 17.94 6.97 -1.90
CA LEU A 127 17.67 5.92 -0.92
C LEU A 127 18.85 4.95 -0.76
N TYR A 128 19.11 4.55 0.49
CA TYR A 128 20.18 3.64 0.87
C TYR A 128 19.70 2.60 1.87
N THR A 129 20.29 1.40 1.83
CA THR A 129 20.24 0.42 2.92
C THR A 129 21.46 0.58 3.82
N TRP A 130 21.37 0.12 5.07
CA TRP A 130 22.50 0.14 6.01
C TRP A 130 22.83 -1.29 6.48
N SER A 131 24.06 -1.74 6.24
CA SER A 131 24.41 -3.15 6.52
C SER A 131 24.54 -3.50 8.00
N GLN A 132 24.44 -2.52 8.89
CA GLN A 132 24.43 -2.77 10.34
C GLN A 132 23.04 -3.16 10.85
N GLU A 133 21.97 -2.97 10.07
CA GLU A 133 20.66 -3.48 10.44
C GLU A 133 20.63 -5.01 10.27
N SER A 134 20.80 -5.72 11.39
CA SER A 134 20.73 -7.18 11.45
C SER A 134 19.29 -7.69 11.46
N GLU A 135 18.44 -7.11 12.32
CA GLU A 135 17.03 -7.47 12.44
C GLU A 135 16.15 -6.49 11.65
N VAL A 136 15.20 -7.01 10.89
CA VAL A 136 14.39 -6.21 9.96
C VAL A 136 13.56 -5.18 10.73
N GLY A 137 13.79 -3.88 10.48
CA GLY A 137 13.00 -2.80 11.07
C GLY A 137 13.34 -2.41 12.50
N GLU A 138 14.37 -3.03 13.09
CA GLU A 138 14.85 -2.72 14.45
C GLU A 138 15.11 -1.22 14.63
N ILE A 139 15.81 -0.60 13.68
CA ILE A 139 16.21 0.81 13.75
C ILE A 139 14.99 1.72 13.68
N ALA A 140 14.02 1.37 12.84
CA ALA A 140 12.80 2.14 12.69
C ALA A 140 11.95 2.12 13.96
N LEU A 141 11.86 0.95 14.60
CA LEU A 141 11.21 0.79 15.89
C LEU A 141 11.96 1.56 16.99
N ASN A 142 13.28 1.38 17.12
CA ASN A 142 14.10 2.11 18.09
C ASN A 142 13.97 3.63 17.92
N THR A 143 13.91 4.11 16.69
CA THR A 143 13.71 5.55 16.41
C THR A 143 12.34 6.04 16.85
N ALA A 144 11.29 5.24 16.65
CA ALA A 144 9.95 5.57 17.11
C ALA A 144 9.84 5.59 18.64
N LEU A 145 10.51 4.65 19.32
CA LEU A 145 10.50 4.50 20.77
C LEU A 145 11.37 5.53 21.50
N TYR A 146 12.57 5.81 20.98
CA TYR A 146 13.63 6.51 21.70
C TYR A 146 14.13 7.79 21.00
N GLY A 147 13.68 8.08 19.78
CA GLY A 147 14.10 9.27 19.04
C GLY A 147 13.53 10.58 19.60
N ALA A 148 14.16 11.71 19.26
CA ALA A 148 13.79 13.06 19.73
C ALA A 148 12.38 13.55 19.33
N SER A 149 11.63 12.75 18.56
CA SER A 149 10.25 13.01 18.13
C SER A 149 9.23 11.96 18.63
N GLY A 150 9.67 10.97 19.41
CA GLY A 150 8.79 10.00 20.06
C GLY A 150 8.06 10.62 21.25
N GLU A 151 6.80 10.24 21.46
CA GLU A 151 6.14 10.44 22.75
C GLU A 151 7.03 9.82 23.84
N TYR A 152 7.24 10.58 24.93
CA TYR A 152 8.12 10.27 26.05
C TYR A 152 8.35 8.76 26.26
N PRO A 153 9.61 8.27 26.25
CA PRO A 153 9.87 6.90 26.64
C PRO A 153 9.30 6.70 28.04
N VAL A 154 8.51 5.63 28.22
CA VAL A 154 8.17 5.17 29.57
C VAL A 154 9.51 4.94 30.26
N ALA A 155 9.76 5.68 31.33
CA ALA A 155 11.10 5.97 31.88
C ALA A 155 11.85 4.76 32.51
N ALA A 156 11.60 3.54 32.04
CA ALA A 156 12.14 2.31 32.60
C ALA A 156 12.91 1.42 31.60
N ASP A 157 12.79 1.62 30.28
CA ASP A 157 13.62 0.89 29.31
C ASP A 157 14.90 1.66 28.99
N ASN A 158 16.03 1.11 29.43
CA ASN A 158 17.35 1.70 29.22
C ASN A 158 17.67 1.79 27.72
N GLN A 159 18.06 2.98 27.28
CA GLN A 159 18.53 3.29 25.92
C GLN A 159 19.89 2.65 25.58
N ASP A 160 20.57 2.03 26.55
CA ASP A 160 21.92 1.50 26.39
C ASP A 160 21.97 0.34 25.40
N GLY A 161 22.52 0.60 24.21
CA GLY A 161 22.77 -0.41 23.18
C GLY A 161 21.73 -0.48 22.05
N ALA A 162 20.68 0.35 22.07
CA ALA A 162 19.71 0.39 20.97
C ALA A 162 20.37 0.89 19.67
N LEU A 163 20.24 0.13 18.58
CA LEU A 163 20.77 0.53 17.29
C LEU A 163 19.93 1.68 16.71
N MET A 164 20.53 2.87 16.62
CA MET A 164 19.91 4.10 16.11
C MET A 164 20.49 4.48 14.74
N PRO A 165 19.74 5.25 13.92
CA PRO A 165 20.29 5.77 12.67
C PRO A 165 21.53 6.63 12.95
N PRO A 166 22.62 6.47 12.19
CA PRO A 166 23.82 7.30 12.35
C PRO A 166 23.54 8.79 12.17
N ASP A 167 24.36 9.64 12.80
CA ASP A 167 24.26 11.09 12.66
C ASP A 167 24.24 11.53 11.19
N GLY A 168 23.27 12.38 10.86
CA GLY A 168 23.08 12.87 9.51
C GLY A 168 22.22 11.99 8.60
N TRP A 169 21.79 10.80 9.04
CA TRP A 169 20.89 9.93 8.30
C TRP A 169 19.47 9.96 8.86
N GLN A 170 18.48 9.88 7.97
CA GLN A 170 17.06 9.85 8.30
C GLN A 170 16.41 8.59 7.72
N ILE A 171 15.42 8.05 8.46
CA ILE A 171 14.58 6.96 7.96
C ILE A 171 13.68 7.49 6.86
N ALA A 172 13.61 6.77 5.74
CA ALA A 172 12.70 7.07 4.65
C ALA A 172 11.26 6.68 5.03
N ARG A 173 10.50 7.64 5.55
CA ARG A 173 9.07 7.47 5.86
C ARG A 173 8.24 7.56 4.57
N TYR A 174 7.18 6.76 4.48
CA TYR A 174 6.24 6.86 3.37
C TYR A 174 5.18 7.92 3.67
N THR A 175 5.16 8.97 2.86
CA THR A 175 4.35 10.18 3.08
C THR A 175 3.65 10.59 1.79
N PRO A 176 2.51 9.97 1.46
CA PRO A 176 1.90 10.12 0.14
C PRO A 176 1.35 11.53 -0.13
N ALA A 177 1.21 12.37 0.89
CA ALA A 177 0.68 13.72 0.78
C ALA A 177 1.74 14.82 0.51
N SER A 178 3.03 14.57 0.75
CA SER A 178 4.00 15.68 0.86
C SER A 178 4.26 16.44 -0.44
N SER A 179 4.12 15.79 -1.58
CA SER A 179 4.36 16.38 -2.91
C SER A 179 3.09 16.82 -3.63
N VAL A 180 1.94 16.31 -3.20
CA VAL A 180 0.66 16.50 -3.88
C VAL A 180 0.02 17.79 -3.37
N ARG A 181 -0.33 18.68 -4.31
CA ARG A 181 -1.13 19.86 -3.97
C ARG A 181 -2.61 19.49 -3.96
N ILE A 182 -3.21 19.48 -2.78
CA ILE A 182 -4.66 19.21 -2.59
C ILE A 182 -5.37 20.45 -2.04
N PRO A 183 -6.64 20.71 -2.39
CA PRO A 183 -7.43 21.81 -1.81
C PRO A 183 -7.61 21.70 -0.31
N ASP A 184 -7.76 22.86 0.34
CA ASP A 184 -8.10 22.92 1.75
C ASP A 184 -9.39 22.12 2.02
N GLY A 185 -9.38 21.37 3.12
CA GLY A 185 -10.51 20.51 3.49
C GLY A 185 -10.42 19.08 2.97
N PHE A 186 -9.41 18.76 2.15
CA PHE A 186 -9.04 17.40 1.76
C PHE A 186 -7.71 16.96 2.40
N ASP A 187 -7.53 15.66 2.50
CA ASP A 187 -6.32 15.01 2.98
C ASP A 187 -6.12 13.66 2.25
N LEU A 188 -4.92 13.09 2.29
CA LEU A 188 -4.60 11.80 1.67
C LEU A 188 -4.20 10.80 2.75
N LYS A 189 -4.87 9.64 2.76
CA LYS A 189 -4.57 8.57 3.71
C LYS A 189 -4.24 7.27 2.99
N LEU A 190 -3.21 6.59 3.48
CA LEU A 190 -3.00 5.19 3.17
C LEU A 190 -4.10 4.41 3.90
N VAL A 191 -4.94 3.71 3.14
CA VAL A 191 -6.04 2.91 3.67
C VAL A 191 -5.88 1.48 3.18
N ASP A 192 -5.54 0.57 4.09
CA ASP A 192 -5.18 -0.78 3.68
C ASP A 192 -6.36 -1.52 3.06
N SER A 193 -7.56 -1.36 3.60
CA SER A 193 -8.80 -1.87 3.02
C SER A 193 -9.06 -1.41 1.58
N SER A 194 -8.51 -0.27 1.17
CA SER A 194 -8.59 0.21 -0.22
C SER A 194 -7.45 -0.31 -1.11
N GLN A 195 -6.46 -0.96 -0.51
CA GLN A 195 -5.17 -1.29 -1.10
C GLN A 195 -4.56 -0.07 -1.80
N GLY A 196 -4.56 1.11 -1.16
CA GLY A 196 -4.05 2.31 -1.79
C GLY A 196 -4.09 3.58 -0.95
N VAL A 197 -3.70 4.68 -1.59
CA VAL A 197 -3.78 6.04 -1.04
C VAL A 197 -5.09 6.66 -1.48
N VAL A 198 -5.97 6.91 -0.52
CA VAL A 198 -7.33 7.40 -0.73
C VAL A 198 -7.42 8.89 -0.41
N LEU A 199 -8.17 9.61 -1.23
CA LEU A 199 -8.60 10.96 -0.94
C LEU A 199 -9.64 10.95 0.18
N THR A 200 -9.39 11.73 1.21
CA THR A 200 -10.26 11.89 2.37
C THR A 200 -10.64 13.36 2.54
N ASN A 201 -11.69 13.62 3.32
CA ASN A 201 -11.92 14.98 3.82
C ASN A 201 -11.03 15.27 5.05
N HIS A 202 -11.06 16.52 5.54
CA HIS A 202 -10.32 16.96 6.73
C HIS A 202 -10.66 16.20 8.04
N LEU A 203 -11.75 15.42 8.06
CA LEU A 203 -12.11 14.54 9.18
C LEU A 203 -11.58 13.11 8.97
N GLY A 204 -10.95 12.83 7.84
CA GLY A 204 -10.37 11.54 7.47
C GLY A 204 -11.35 10.51 6.91
N PHE A 205 -12.57 10.91 6.53
CA PHE A 205 -13.49 10.00 5.84
C PHE A 205 -13.12 9.85 4.37
N SER A 206 -13.10 8.61 3.88
CA SER A 206 -12.84 8.26 2.49
C SER A 206 -13.87 8.89 1.55
N LEU A 207 -13.40 9.34 0.39
CA LEU A 207 -14.22 9.90 -0.66
C LEU A 207 -14.30 8.95 -1.85
N TYR A 208 -15.38 9.09 -2.61
CA TYR A 208 -15.70 8.24 -3.75
C TYR A 208 -16.00 9.10 -4.97
N ASN A 209 -15.53 8.64 -6.10
CA ASN A 209 -15.85 9.21 -7.41
C ASN A 209 -17.06 8.48 -7.98
N PHE A 210 -17.93 9.23 -8.64
CA PHE A 210 -18.99 8.68 -9.46
C PHE A 210 -18.57 8.68 -10.93
N ASP A 211 -18.60 7.50 -11.55
CA ASP A 211 -18.35 7.30 -12.98
C ASP A 211 -19.38 6.31 -13.55
N ASP A 212 -20.32 6.84 -14.30
CA ASP A 212 -21.31 6.08 -15.05
C ASP A 212 -21.01 6.01 -16.56
N GLY A 213 -19.82 6.45 -16.98
CA GLY A 213 -19.42 6.55 -18.38
C GLY A 213 -20.19 7.62 -19.17
N SER A 214 -20.99 8.46 -18.50
CA SER A 214 -21.62 9.61 -19.14
C SER A 214 -20.75 10.86 -19.00
N ASP A 215 -20.78 11.71 -20.01
CA ASP A 215 -20.14 13.03 -19.96
C ASP A 215 -21.00 14.06 -19.19
N GLN A 216 -21.89 13.63 -18.28
CA GLN A 216 -22.86 14.49 -17.56
C GLN A 216 -22.65 14.46 -16.04
N PRO A 217 -21.47 14.86 -15.53
CA PRO A 217 -21.16 14.84 -14.11
C PRO A 217 -22.13 15.67 -13.26
N GLU A 218 -22.75 16.72 -13.83
CA GLU A 218 -23.74 17.60 -13.18
C GLU A 218 -25.05 16.90 -12.76
N SER A 219 -25.34 15.74 -13.37
CA SER A 219 -26.55 14.95 -13.12
C SER A 219 -26.34 13.77 -12.17
N SER A 220 -25.09 13.55 -11.76
CA SER A 220 -24.67 12.43 -10.92
C SER A 220 -25.37 12.43 -9.57
N CYS A 221 -26.02 11.30 -9.25
CA CYS A 221 -26.66 11.05 -7.96
C CYS A 221 -27.62 12.17 -7.53
N THR A 222 -28.59 12.49 -8.39
CA THR A 222 -29.56 13.58 -8.18
C THR A 222 -30.89 13.12 -7.59
N ASN A 223 -31.20 11.82 -7.63
CA ASN A 223 -32.40 11.28 -7.01
C ASN A 223 -32.27 11.21 -5.47
N LYS A 224 -33.40 11.25 -4.77
CA LYS A 224 -33.43 11.29 -3.31
C LYS A 224 -32.77 10.07 -2.66
N GLU A 225 -32.98 8.88 -3.22
CA GLU A 225 -32.45 7.62 -2.69
C GLU A 225 -30.92 7.59 -2.74
N CYS A 226 -30.32 8.08 -3.83
CA CYS A 226 -28.89 8.17 -3.98
C CYS A 226 -28.32 9.24 -3.04
N TYR A 227 -28.93 10.43 -2.98
CA TYR A 227 -28.48 11.52 -2.11
C TYR A 227 -28.50 11.17 -0.62
N GLU A 228 -29.43 10.31 -0.18
CA GLU A 228 -29.52 9.84 1.20
C GLU A 228 -28.40 8.88 1.61
N ILE A 229 -27.70 8.28 0.64
CA ILE A 229 -26.62 7.30 0.84
C ILE A 229 -25.25 7.90 0.49
N TRP A 230 -25.21 8.69 -0.58
CA TRP A 230 -24.04 9.30 -1.17
C TRP A 230 -24.15 10.82 -1.09
N THR A 231 -23.50 11.39 -0.09
CA THR A 231 -23.55 12.84 0.16
C THR A 231 -22.52 13.54 -0.73
N PRO A 232 -22.92 14.48 -1.62
CA PRO A 232 -21.99 15.24 -2.44
C PRO A 232 -21.01 16.08 -1.59
N ILE A 233 -19.74 16.16 -2.01
CA ILE A 233 -18.76 17.03 -1.38
C ILE A 233 -18.90 18.45 -1.91
N ALA A 234 -19.54 19.31 -1.10
CA ALA A 234 -19.84 20.69 -1.48
C ALA A 234 -18.57 21.54 -1.73
N ALA A 235 -18.60 22.35 -2.78
CA ALA A 235 -17.57 23.33 -3.09
C ALA A 235 -18.02 24.75 -2.70
N SER A 236 -17.27 25.41 -1.82
CA SER A 236 -17.56 26.77 -1.32
C SER A 236 -17.51 27.81 -2.43
N ALA A 237 -18.32 28.88 -2.40
CA ALA A 237 -18.48 29.85 -3.50
C ALA A 237 -17.16 30.36 -4.14
N LEU A 238 -16.08 30.45 -3.36
CA LEU A 238 -14.76 30.91 -3.80
C LEU A 238 -13.80 29.78 -4.21
N ALA A 239 -14.23 28.52 -4.14
CA ALA A 239 -13.48 27.37 -4.58
C ALA A 239 -13.17 27.46 -6.07
N ILE A 240 -11.91 27.24 -6.39
CA ILE A 240 -11.38 27.18 -7.75
C ILE A 240 -10.64 25.85 -7.87
N GLY A 241 -10.86 25.15 -8.99
CA GLY A 241 -10.12 23.92 -9.30
C GLY A 241 -8.64 24.17 -9.54
N TYR A 242 -7.80 23.21 -9.17
CA TYR A 242 -6.39 23.19 -9.51
C TYR A 242 -5.83 21.77 -9.48
N GLY A 243 -4.81 21.52 -10.31
CA GLY A 243 -4.30 20.16 -10.52
C GLY A 243 -5.42 19.25 -11.02
N ASP A 244 -5.58 18.11 -10.36
CA ASP A 244 -6.63 17.12 -10.66
C ASP A 244 -8.01 17.52 -10.10
N PHE A 245 -8.12 18.60 -9.31
CA PHE A 245 -9.39 19.03 -8.72
C PHE A 245 -10.10 20.05 -9.60
N SER A 246 -11.42 19.90 -9.72
CA SER A 246 -12.30 20.85 -10.39
C SER A 246 -13.57 21.11 -9.57
N VAL A 247 -14.32 22.13 -9.94
CA VAL A 247 -15.62 22.44 -9.35
C VAL A 247 -16.67 22.29 -10.44
N ILE A 248 -17.69 21.49 -10.17
CA ILE A 248 -18.82 21.30 -11.07
C ILE A 248 -20.06 22.04 -10.54
N ALA A 249 -20.83 22.61 -11.44
CA ALA A 249 -22.18 23.06 -11.14
C ALA A 249 -23.13 21.88 -11.31
N ARG A 250 -23.99 21.65 -10.31
CA ARG A 250 -24.98 20.57 -10.33
C ARG A 250 -26.31 21.08 -10.87
N THR A 251 -27.16 20.15 -11.31
CA THR A 251 -28.53 20.44 -11.79
C THR A 251 -29.47 21.00 -10.71
N ASP A 252 -29.09 20.88 -9.43
CA ASP A 252 -29.79 21.45 -8.27
C ASP A 252 -29.28 22.85 -7.88
N ASP A 253 -28.55 23.52 -8.78
CA ASP A 253 -27.88 24.82 -8.60
C ASP A 253 -26.80 24.86 -7.50
N THR A 254 -26.46 23.71 -6.89
CA THR A 254 -25.35 23.62 -5.95
C THR A 254 -24.03 23.39 -6.67
N ARG A 255 -22.91 23.49 -5.94
CA ARG A 255 -21.58 23.26 -6.49
C ARG A 255 -20.86 22.17 -5.71
N GLN A 256 -20.17 21.32 -6.43
CA GLN A 256 -19.52 20.12 -5.89
C GLN A 256 -18.07 20.05 -6.35
N TRP A 257 -17.21 19.53 -5.49
CA TRP A 257 -15.85 19.19 -5.85
C TRP A 257 -15.82 17.94 -6.72
N ALA A 258 -14.99 17.95 -7.75
CA ALA A 258 -14.68 16.81 -8.57
C ALA A 258 -13.17 16.56 -8.55
N PHE A 259 -12.78 15.30 -8.66
CA PHE A 259 -11.40 14.84 -8.75
C PHE A 259 -11.23 14.04 -10.04
N ARG A 260 -10.25 14.42 -10.86
CA ARG A 260 -10.02 13.91 -12.22
C ARG A 260 -11.29 13.92 -13.07
N GLY A 261 -12.08 14.99 -12.94
CA GLY A 261 -13.34 15.19 -13.68
C GLY A 261 -14.56 14.47 -13.08
N MET A 262 -14.38 13.56 -12.13
CA MET A 262 -15.48 12.81 -11.50
C MET A 262 -15.98 13.50 -10.23
N PRO A 263 -17.31 13.63 -10.01
CA PRO A 263 -17.84 14.24 -8.80
C PRO A 263 -17.54 13.42 -7.55
N LEU A 264 -17.14 14.10 -6.46
CA LEU A 264 -16.78 13.48 -5.18
C LEU A 264 -17.97 13.34 -4.23
N PHE A 265 -18.10 12.16 -3.62
CA PHE A 265 -19.13 11.83 -2.64
C PHE A 265 -18.52 11.27 -1.36
N LYS A 266 -19.23 11.44 -0.24
CA LYS A 266 -19.02 10.70 1.00
C LYS A 266 -20.10 9.63 1.12
N PHE A 267 -19.71 8.43 1.56
CA PHE A 267 -20.65 7.36 1.87
C PHE A 267 -21.21 7.49 3.30
N LYS A 268 -22.53 7.31 3.45
CA LYS A 268 -23.22 7.47 4.74
C LYS A 268 -22.81 6.45 5.80
N ASN A 269 -22.49 5.21 5.40
CA ASN A 269 -22.13 4.15 6.35
C ASN A 269 -20.61 4.00 6.54
N ASP A 270 -19.82 4.96 6.06
CA ASP A 270 -18.46 5.16 6.56
C ASP A 270 -18.57 5.97 7.86
N LEU A 271 -18.47 5.26 8.99
CA LEU A 271 -18.74 5.77 10.32
C LEU A 271 -17.48 6.25 11.02
N LEU A 272 -16.32 5.71 10.66
CA LEU A 272 -15.01 6.06 11.17
C LEU A 272 -14.10 6.60 10.04
N PRO A 273 -13.12 7.45 10.38
CA PRO A 273 -12.06 7.83 9.45
C PRO A 273 -11.32 6.59 8.92
N GLY A 274 -11.12 6.52 7.61
CA GLY A 274 -10.51 5.36 6.93
C GLY A 274 -11.48 4.24 6.56
N ASP A 275 -12.75 4.27 6.99
CA ASP A 275 -13.76 3.33 6.49
C ASP A 275 -13.89 3.46 4.97
N VAL A 276 -14.09 2.32 4.30
CA VAL A 276 -14.30 2.24 2.85
C VAL A 276 -15.48 1.33 2.47
N HIS A 277 -16.51 1.30 3.32
CA HIS A 277 -17.65 0.40 3.18
C HIS A 277 -18.52 0.71 1.95
N GLY A 278 -18.33 1.85 1.28
CA GLY A 278 -19.05 2.23 0.07
C GLY A 278 -18.55 1.56 -1.21
N ARG A 279 -17.35 0.96 -1.20
CA ARG A 279 -16.65 0.49 -2.42
C ARG A 279 -17.43 -0.58 -3.21
N ASP A 280 -18.23 -1.38 -2.52
CA ASP A 280 -18.99 -2.51 -3.12
C ASP A 280 -20.51 -2.26 -3.12
N VAL A 281 -20.94 -1.01 -2.85
CA VAL A 281 -22.37 -0.69 -2.64
C VAL A 281 -23.05 -0.21 -3.91
N HIS A 282 -22.33 0.47 -4.80
CA HIS A 282 -22.90 1.02 -6.04
C HIS A 282 -21.95 0.82 -7.22
N PRO A 283 -22.42 0.30 -8.38
CA PRO A 283 -21.55 -0.10 -9.49
C PRO A 283 -20.76 1.06 -10.13
N HIS A 284 -21.28 2.27 -10.00
CA HIS A 284 -20.65 3.50 -10.52
C HIS A 284 -19.91 4.31 -9.46
N MET A 285 -19.82 3.82 -8.22
CA MET A 285 -19.06 4.51 -7.17
C MET A 285 -17.76 3.76 -6.92
N GLN A 286 -16.65 4.47 -7.02
CA GLN A 286 -15.32 3.92 -6.79
C GLN A 286 -14.59 4.79 -5.80
N LEU A 287 -13.69 4.23 -5.00
CA LEU A 287 -12.86 5.04 -4.11
C LEU A 287 -12.04 6.04 -4.92
N ALA A 288 -11.97 7.27 -4.44
CA ALA A 288 -11.14 8.32 -5.03
C ALA A 288 -9.67 8.04 -4.69
N LEU A 289 -9.05 7.11 -5.43
CA LEU A 289 -7.67 6.68 -5.25
C LEU A 289 -6.70 7.63 -5.96
N LEU A 290 -5.68 8.05 -5.22
CA LEU A 290 -4.53 8.75 -5.77
C LEU A 290 -3.51 7.75 -6.33
N LYS A 291 -3.16 6.74 -5.51
CA LYS A 291 -2.18 5.69 -5.80
C LYS A 291 -2.75 4.33 -5.40
N GLU A 292 -2.41 3.31 -6.14
CA GLU A 292 -2.78 1.92 -5.85
C GLU A 292 -1.57 1.18 -5.26
N ASN A 293 -1.77 0.47 -4.16
CA ASN A 293 -0.75 -0.42 -3.65
C ASN A 293 -0.70 -1.66 -4.53
N PHE A 294 0.52 -2.06 -4.88
CA PHE A 294 0.72 -3.36 -5.50
C PHE A 294 0.04 -4.45 -4.67
N HIS A 295 -0.67 -5.35 -5.35
CA HIS A 295 -1.10 -6.62 -4.81
C HIS A 295 -0.96 -7.70 -5.90
N PRO A 296 -0.71 -8.97 -5.53
CA PRO A 296 -0.63 -10.06 -6.48
C PRO A 296 -1.94 -10.24 -7.28
N GLN A 297 -1.80 -10.75 -8.51
CA GLN A 297 -2.96 -11.03 -9.37
C GLN A 297 -3.92 -12.02 -8.69
N GLY A 298 -5.23 -11.74 -8.83
CA GLY A 298 -6.29 -12.57 -8.26
C GLY A 298 -6.56 -12.29 -6.78
N VAL A 299 -5.75 -11.45 -6.13
CA VAL A 299 -6.03 -10.94 -4.79
C VAL A 299 -7.03 -9.79 -4.88
N ASN A 300 -8.04 -9.83 -4.02
CA ASN A 300 -9.00 -8.75 -3.82
C ASN A 300 -9.34 -8.61 -2.33
N VAL A 301 -9.89 -7.45 -1.95
CA VAL A 301 -10.47 -7.24 -0.61
C VAL A 301 -11.99 -7.38 -0.71
N ILE A 302 -12.60 -8.12 0.21
CA ILE A 302 -14.05 -8.17 0.37
C ILE A 302 -14.45 -7.86 1.82
N SER A 303 -15.63 -7.25 2.00
CA SER A 303 -16.18 -7.01 3.34
C SER A 303 -17.00 -8.20 3.83
N GLN A 304 -16.64 -8.76 4.98
CA GLN A 304 -17.36 -9.83 5.65
C GLN A 304 -18.08 -9.31 6.90
N ARG A 305 -19.41 -9.55 6.96
CA ARG A 305 -20.21 -9.14 8.12
C ARG A 305 -19.67 -9.78 9.40
N GLY A 306 -19.38 -8.96 10.41
CA GLY A 306 -18.89 -9.39 11.71
C GLY A 306 -17.37 -9.60 11.80
N TYR A 307 -16.66 -9.69 10.67
CA TYR A 307 -15.20 -9.88 10.63
C TYR A 307 -14.45 -8.68 10.04
N GLY A 308 -15.15 -7.82 9.31
CA GLY A 308 -14.56 -6.68 8.61
C GLY A 308 -14.02 -7.09 7.25
N ASP A 309 -13.06 -6.32 6.76
CA ASP A 309 -12.42 -6.58 5.47
C ASP A 309 -11.43 -7.73 5.54
N MET A 310 -11.39 -8.52 4.46
CA MET A 310 -10.50 -9.66 4.34
C MET A 310 -9.95 -9.81 2.94
N LEU A 311 -8.71 -10.28 2.85
CA LEU A 311 -8.06 -10.62 1.60
C LEU A 311 -8.58 -11.96 1.09
N ILE A 312 -8.89 -12.03 -0.19
CA ILE A 312 -9.26 -13.26 -0.90
C ILE A 312 -8.35 -13.45 -2.11
N LEU A 313 -8.07 -14.70 -2.45
CA LEU A 313 -7.36 -15.11 -3.66
C LEU A 313 -8.29 -15.95 -4.53
N ASN A 314 -8.65 -15.47 -5.72
CA ASN A 314 -9.51 -16.17 -6.67
C ASN A 314 -10.79 -16.73 -6.03
N GLY A 315 -11.38 -15.95 -5.12
CA GLY A 315 -12.60 -16.33 -4.39
C GLY A 315 -12.39 -17.20 -3.15
N ARG A 316 -11.16 -17.51 -2.73
CA ARG A 316 -10.88 -18.19 -1.45
C ARG A 316 -10.30 -17.23 -0.44
N THR A 317 -10.67 -17.38 0.83
CA THR A 317 -10.11 -16.56 1.92
C THR A 317 -8.61 -16.80 2.07
N LEU A 318 -7.84 -15.72 2.19
CA LEU A 318 -6.43 -15.78 2.55
C LEU A 318 -6.29 -15.77 4.08
N TYR A 319 -5.33 -16.55 4.54
CA TYR A 319 -5.02 -16.74 5.95
C TYR A 319 -3.54 -16.56 6.20
N PHE A 320 -3.20 -16.21 7.43
CA PHE A 320 -1.85 -16.36 7.95
C PHE A 320 -1.85 -17.20 9.21
N GLY A 321 -0.74 -17.89 9.43
CA GLY A 321 -0.43 -18.53 10.70
C GLY A 321 0.40 -17.59 11.55
N SER A 322 0.03 -17.41 12.82
CA SER A 322 0.87 -16.74 13.82
C SER A 322 1.39 -17.76 14.82
N ALA A 323 2.63 -17.58 15.26
CA ALA A 323 3.17 -18.33 16.38
C ALA A 323 2.33 -18.06 17.64
N PHE A 324 1.89 -19.13 18.30
CA PHE A 324 1.16 -19.06 19.56
C PHE A 324 1.88 -19.94 20.58
N GLU A 325 2.33 -19.33 21.67
CA GLU A 325 2.84 -20.06 22.82
C GLU A 325 1.93 -19.82 24.02
N LYS A 326 1.38 -20.91 24.58
CA LYS A 326 0.51 -20.84 25.75
C LYS A 326 1.33 -20.67 27.03
N TYR A 327 1.44 -19.45 27.53
CA TYR A 327 1.95 -19.18 28.88
C TYR A 327 0.83 -19.38 29.93
N TRP A 328 1.07 -20.18 30.96
CA TRP A 328 0.08 -20.42 32.02
C TRP A 328 -0.10 -19.20 32.93
N GLY A 329 -1.32 -18.66 32.98
CA GLY A 329 -1.73 -17.56 33.86
C GLY A 329 -2.66 -16.58 33.13
N GLY A 330 -3.78 -16.20 33.75
CA GLY A 330 -4.83 -15.38 33.10
C GLY A 330 -4.42 -13.96 32.67
N ARG A 331 -3.16 -13.56 32.89
CA ARG A 331 -2.58 -12.29 32.41
C ARG A 331 -1.43 -12.48 31.41
N SER A 332 -0.96 -13.71 31.19
CA SER A 332 0.22 -14.04 30.37
C SER A 332 -0.11 -14.54 28.96
N LEU A 333 -1.39 -14.63 28.60
CA LEU A 333 -1.85 -15.00 27.25
C LEU A 333 -1.79 -13.84 26.23
N ARG A 334 -1.34 -12.64 26.63
CA ARG A 334 -1.39 -11.44 25.78
C ARG A 334 -0.34 -11.45 24.66
N GLY A 335 0.92 -11.78 24.99
CA GLY A 335 1.98 -11.93 23.98
C GLY A 335 1.83 -13.17 23.07
N SER A 336 0.83 -14.01 23.33
CA SER A 336 0.58 -15.23 22.54
C SER A 336 -0.09 -14.95 21.19
N PHE A 337 -0.59 -13.73 20.96
CA PHE A 337 -1.31 -13.36 19.74
C PHE A 337 -0.75 -12.09 19.07
N ASP A 338 0.51 -11.73 19.29
CA ASP A 338 1.11 -10.52 18.72
C ASP A 338 1.19 -10.63 17.18
N ILE A 339 0.47 -9.77 16.47
CA ILE A 339 0.45 -9.71 15.00
C ILE A 339 1.41 -8.60 14.52
N ALA A 340 2.63 -8.63 15.04
CA ALA A 340 3.65 -7.67 14.64
C ALA A 340 4.34 -8.12 13.35
N TYR A 341 4.64 -7.16 12.47
CA TYR A 341 5.37 -7.38 11.21
C TYR A 341 6.60 -8.29 11.39
N ILE A 342 7.43 -8.00 12.40
CA ILE A 342 8.68 -8.76 12.65
C ILE A 342 8.42 -10.20 13.06
N LYS A 343 7.34 -10.48 13.80
CA LYS A 343 6.97 -11.84 14.22
C LYS A 343 6.55 -12.68 13.02
N GLY A 344 5.74 -12.09 12.13
CA GLY A 344 5.40 -12.72 10.85
C GLY A 344 6.64 -13.02 10.02
N LYS A 345 7.55 -12.05 9.91
CA LYS A 345 8.79 -12.17 9.13
C LYS A 345 9.72 -13.25 9.67
N GLN A 346 9.88 -13.34 10.99
CA GLN A 346 10.69 -14.36 11.66
C GLN A 346 10.10 -15.76 11.49
N LEU A 347 8.78 -15.90 11.59
CA LEU A 347 8.09 -17.16 11.30
C LEU A 347 8.23 -17.56 9.83
N GLY A 348 8.12 -16.59 8.92
CA GLY A 348 8.23 -16.76 7.49
C GLY A 348 7.29 -17.86 6.97
N SER A 349 7.82 -18.77 6.16
CA SER A 349 7.06 -19.88 5.56
C SER A 349 6.88 -21.10 6.48
N LYS A 350 7.40 -21.05 7.71
CA LYS A 350 7.45 -22.20 8.63
C LYS A 350 6.11 -22.54 9.28
N ALA A 351 5.11 -21.66 9.15
CA ALA A 351 3.76 -21.90 9.67
C ALA A 351 3.14 -23.21 9.16
N CYS A 352 3.50 -23.66 7.96
CA CYS A 352 3.03 -24.93 7.41
C CYS A 352 4.07 -25.57 6.51
N VAL A 353 4.69 -26.66 6.99
CA VAL A 353 5.78 -27.36 6.29
C VAL A 353 5.56 -28.86 6.14
N SER A 354 4.74 -29.49 6.99
CA SER A 354 4.47 -30.93 6.90
C SER A 354 3.50 -31.25 5.77
N GLY A 355 3.59 -32.47 5.21
CA GLY A 355 2.64 -32.93 4.19
C GLY A 355 1.19 -32.87 4.66
N GLU A 356 0.92 -33.31 5.90
CA GLU A 356 -0.42 -33.24 6.52
C GLU A 356 -0.93 -31.81 6.63
N CYS A 357 -0.06 -30.86 6.98
CA CYS A 357 -0.45 -29.45 7.02
C CYS A 357 -0.77 -28.93 5.61
N LEU A 358 0.05 -29.28 4.61
CA LEU A 358 -0.13 -28.84 3.23
C LEU A 358 -1.35 -29.44 2.53
N GLU A 359 -1.94 -30.52 3.06
CA GLU A 359 -3.25 -31.02 2.64
C GLU A 359 -4.39 -30.09 3.07
N SER A 360 -4.23 -29.39 4.19
CA SER A 360 -5.23 -28.45 4.73
C SER A 360 -4.96 -27.00 4.34
N TRP A 361 -3.69 -26.61 4.29
CA TRP A 361 -3.23 -25.24 4.08
C TRP A 361 -2.38 -25.16 2.83
N HIS A 362 -2.95 -24.60 1.77
CA HIS A 362 -2.26 -24.45 0.51
C HIS A 362 -1.52 -23.10 0.49
N PRO A 363 -0.17 -23.09 0.40
CA PRO A 363 0.59 -21.86 0.33
C PRO A 363 0.18 -21.01 -0.87
N PHE A 364 0.07 -19.69 -0.69
CA PHE A 364 -0.12 -18.77 -1.81
C PHE A 364 1.21 -18.62 -2.58
N THR A 365 1.41 -19.48 -3.57
CA THR A 365 2.65 -19.54 -4.35
C THR A 365 2.91 -18.24 -5.12
N ALA A 366 4.15 -17.77 -5.07
CA ALA A 366 4.65 -16.67 -5.89
C ALA A 366 5.45 -17.22 -7.10
N SER A 367 5.41 -16.51 -8.23
CA SER A 367 6.20 -16.89 -9.39
C SER A 367 7.70 -16.69 -9.15
N ALA A 368 8.54 -17.35 -9.94
CA ALA A 368 10.00 -17.25 -9.79
C ALA A 368 10.53 -15.82 -9.99
N ASP A 369 9.88 -15.04 -10.85
CA ASP A 369 10.17 -13.65 -11.21
C ASP A 369 9.42 -12.62 -10.35
N ALA A 370 8.57 -13.06 -9.41
CA ALA A 370 7.88 -12.17 -8.50
C ALA A 370 8.86 -11.31 -7.68
N LYS A 371 8.48 -10.05 -7.46
CA LYS A 371 9.24 -9.07 -6.68
C LYS A 371 8.37 -8.52 -5.56
N SER A 372 8.94 -8.35 -4.36
CA SER A 372 8.29 -7.64 -3.25
C SER A 372 8.00 -6.20 -3.65
N SER A 373 6.82 -5.67 -3.28
CA SER A 373 6.42 -4.29 -3.52
C SER A 373 5.25 -3.93 -2.61
N GLY A 374 5.16 -2.68 -2.16
CA GLY A 374 4.12 -2.26 -1.24
C GLY A 374 4.15 -3.11 0.03
N PHE A 375 2.99 -3.47 0.55
CA PHE A 375 2.87 -4.36 1.72
C PHE A 375 3.09 -5.85 1.41
N TRP A 376 3.37 -6.20 0.15
CA TRP A 376 3.51 -7.58 -0.30
C TRP A 376 4.96 -7.97 -0.48
N GLU A 377 5.30 -9.14 0.03
CA GLU A 377 6.67 -9.63 0.06
C GLU A 377 6.74 -11.03 -0.53
N VAL A 378 7.84 -11.32 -1.21
CA VAL A 378 8.13 -12.66 -1.70
C VAL A 378 9.08 -13.34 -0.72
N ILE A 379 8.62 -14.41 -0.09
CA ILE A 379 9.43 -15.21 0.83
C ILE A 379 9.82 -16.55 0.19
N SER A 380 10.99 -17.05 0.59
CA SER A 380 11.45 -18.38 0.16
C SER A 380 10.96 -19.45 1.13
N ARG A 381 10.58 -20.61 0.59
CA ARG A 381 10.24 -21.81 1.33
C ARG A 381 11.44 -22.76 1.36
N GLU A 382 11.46 -23.67 2.34
CA GLU A 382 12.54 -24.66 2.49
C GLU A 382 12.59 -25.68 1.34
N ASP A 383 11.46 -25.87 0.65
CA ASP A 383 11.33 -26.70 -0.55
C ASP A 383 11.87 -26.03 -1.83
N GLY A 384 12.37 -24.79 -1.74
CA GLY A 384 12.88 -23.99 -2.84
C GLY A 384 11.81 -23.21 -3.62
N ASN A 385 10.52 -23.39 -3.30
CA ASN A 385 9.44 -22.59 -3.88
C ASN A 385 9.37 -21.20 -3.25
N LYS A 386 8.69 -20.27 -3.94
CA LYS A 386 8.41 -18.93 -3.43
C LYS A 386 6.94 -18.80 -3.03
N GLN A 387 6.67 -17.98 -2.02
CA GLN A 387 5.33 -17.72 -1.50
C GLN A 387 5.14 -16.23 -1.25
N TRP A 388 3.91 -15.76 -1.43
CA TRP A 388 3.51 -14.41 -1.07
C TRP A 388 3.29 -14.29 0.44
N ALA A 389 3.83 -13.22 1.00
CA ALA A 389 3.55 -12.74 2.33
C ALA A 389 2.93 -11.34 2.27
N TYR A 390 2.11 -11.01 3.26
CA TYR A 390 1.52 -9.69 3.43
C TYR A 390 1.82 -9.17 4.83
N LYS A 391 2.36 -7.95 4.92
CA LYS A 391 2.80 -7.33 6.19
C LYS A 391 3.66 -8.29 7.03
N GLY A 392 4.60 -8.98 6.40
CA GLY A 392 5.51 -9.93 7.04
C GLY A 392 4.98 -11.37 7.17
N PHE A 393 3.68 -11.63 7.02
CA PHE A 393 3.10 -12.96 7.25
C PHE A 393 2.89 -13.75 5.95
N ALA A 394 3.41 -14.98 5.90
CA ALA A 394 3.17 -15.92 4.80
C ALA A 394 1.67 -16.24 4.66
N LEU A 395 1.14 -16.19 3.42
CA LEU A 395 -0.29 -16.36 3.18
C LEU A 395 -0.66 -17.74 2.62
N TYR A 396 -1.81 -18.24 3.04
CA TYR A 396 -2.34 -19.56 2.69
C TYR A 396 -3.82 -19.49 2.34
N THR A 397 -4.31 -20.45 1.56
CA THR A 397 -5.75 -20.73 1.43
C THR A 397 -6.08 -22.03 2.15
N TYR A 398 -7.28 -22.13 2.71
CA TYR A 398 -7.71 -23.32 3.43
C TYR A 398 -8.48 -24.30 2.53
N ALA A 399 -8.16 -25.58 2.62
CA ALA A 399 -8.78 -26.65 1.83
C ALA A 399 -10.28 -26.78 2.09
N GLY A 400 -10.71 -26.53 3.33
CA GLY A 400 -12.11 -26.61 3.72
C GLY A 400 -12.98 -25.46 3.21
N ASP A 401 -12.40 -24.40 2.64
CA ASP A 401 -13.17 -23.31 2.03
C ASP A 401 -13.48 -23.63 0.55
N GLU A 402 -14.76 -23.85 0.27
CA GLU A 402 -15.31 -24.28 -1.01
C GLU A 402 -16.07 -23.16 -1.74
N SER A 403 -16.30 -22.03 -1.07
CA SER A 403 -17.08 -20.91 -1.62
C SER A 403 -16.55 -19.58 -1.12
N ILE A 404 -16.82 -18.52 -1.89
CA ILE A 404 -16.43 -17.15 -1.56
C ILE A 404 -16.98 -16.75 -0.19
N GLY A 405 -16.12 -16.16 0.63
CA GLY A 405 -16.48 -15.67 1.96
C GLY A 405 -16.55 -16.75 3.05
N GLN A 406 -16.29 -18.01 2.73
CA GLN A 406 -16.11 -19.03 3.76
C GLN A 406 -14.82 -18.76 4.54
N ILE A 407 -14.93 -18.87 5.86
CA ILE A 407 -13.84 -18.58 6.77
C ILE A 407 -13.51 -19.78 7.68
N ARG A 408 -13.68 -21.02 7.20
CA ARG A 408 -13.60 -22.24 8.04
C ARG A 408 -12.20 -22.48 8.62
N GLY A 409 -11.17 -21.93 7.99
CA GLY A 409 -9.80 -21.95 8.51
C GLY A 409 -9.55 -20.99 9.69
N HIS A 410 -10.49 -20.08 9.97
CA HIS A 410 -10.29 -19.07 11.01
C HIS A 410 -10.41 -19.68 12.41
N ASN A 411 -9.53 -19.27 13.32
CA ASN A 411 -9.45 -19.74 14.71
C ASN A 411 -9.14 -21.23 14.85
N LEU A 412 -8.50 -21.82 13.84
CA LEU A 412 -7.91 -23.14 13.96
C LEU A 412 -6.56 -23.03 14.67
N TYR A 413 -6.30 -23.98 15.56
CA TYR A 413 -5.05 -24.09 16.29
C TYR A 413 -4.41 -25.45 15.99
N GLU A 414 -3.15 -25.43 15.56
CA GLU A 414 -2.37 -26.60 15.21
C GLU A 414 -1.09 -26.63 16.05
N ILE A 415 -0.75 -27.81 16.58
CA ILE A 415 0.49 -27.97 17.35
C ILE A 415 1.65 -28.04 16.36
N ALA A 416 2.61 -27.13 16.49
CA ALA A 416 3.75 -27.02 15.60
C ALA A 416 5.01 -26.59 16.37
N ASP A 417 6.18 -26.97 15.86
CA ASP A 417 7.46 -26.46 16.35
C ASP A 417 7.73 -25.09 15.75
N VAL A 418 7.41 -24.04 16.49
CA VAL A 418 7.48 -22.68 15.95
C VAL A 418 8.84 -22.01 16.21
N ASP A 419 9.53 -22.42 17.27
CA ASP A 419 10.78 -21.80 17.74
C ASP A 419 12.01 -22.72 17.68
N GLY A 420 11.86 -23.99 17.28
CA GLY A 420 12.98 -24.93 17.15
C GLY A 420 13.51 -25.50 18.47
N ASP A 421 12.83 -25.28 19.61
CA ASP A 421 13.19 -25.93 20.88
C ASP A 421 12.53 -27.32 20.98
N ALA A 422 13.25 -28.34 20.52
CA ALA A 422 12.85 -29.74 20.66
C ALA A 422 12.49 -30.13 22.11
N ALA A 423 13.07 -29.46 23.12
CA ALA A 423 12.74 -29.68 24.52
C ALA A 423 11.40 -29.03 24.91
N ALA A 424 11.01 -27.90 24.31
CA ALA A 424 9.69 -27.30 24.48
C ALA A 424 8.58 -28.19 23.93
N ILE A 425 8.77 -28.76 22.72
CA ILE A 425 7.83 -29.71 22.13
C ILE A 425 7.67 -30.96 23.00
N ALA A 426 8.78 -31.52 23.50
CA ALA A 426 8.74 -32.71 24.33
C ALA A 426 7.96 -32.47 25.63
N ARG A 427 8.12 -31.28 26.24
CA ARG A 427 7.32 -30.85 27.40
C ARG A 427 5.84 -30.70 27.02
N THR A 428 5.52 -30.04 25.91
CA THR A 428 4.15 -29.88 25.41
C THR A 428 3.46 -31.20 25.14
N ARG A 429 4.10 -32.15 24.43
CA ARG A 429 3.53 -33.46 24.14
C ARG A 429 3.26 -34.27 25.40
N LEU A 430 4.24 -34.33 26.32
CA LEU A 430 4.08 -35.02 27.60
C LEU A 430 2.91 -34.45 28.42
N LEU A 431 2.72 -33.13 28.41
CA LEU A 431 1.64 -32.49 29.15
C LEU A 431 0.26 -32.67 28.49
N ALA A 432 0.19 -32.72 27.15
CA ALA A 432 -1.03 -33.05 26.43
C ALA A 432 -1.48 -34.49 26.73
N GLU A 433 -0.53 -35.44 26.77
CA GLU A 433 -0.78 -36.85 27.07
C GLU A 433 -1.17 -37.11 28.53
N VAL A 434 -0.51 -36.44 29.49
CA VAL A 434 -0.71 -36.70 30.93
C VAL A 434 -1.83 -35.84 31.52
N GLY A 435 -2.00 -34.60 31.04
CA GLY A 435 -2.90 -33.62 31.64
C GLY A 435 -4.26 -33.48 30.96
N ASN A 436 -4.47 -34.11 29.79
CA ASN A 436 -5.63 -33.90 28.93
C ASN A 436 -5.90 -32.40 28.66
N ALA A 437 -4.84 -31.60 28.68
CA ALA A 437 -4.88 -30.16 28.48
C ALA A 437 -4.29 -29.86 27.11
N MET A 438 -5.12 -29.39 26.17
CA MET A 438 -4.62 -28.79 24.93
C MET A 438 -3.90 -27.48 25.28
N GLY A 439 -2.57 -27.53 25.35
CA GLY A 439 -1.73 -26.39 25.66
C GLY A 439 -0.29 -26.63 25.25
N GLY A 440 0.20 -25.84 24.31
CA GLY A 440 1.54 -25.93 23.77
C GLY A 440 1.91 -24.78 22.85
N ALA A 441 3.16 -24.74 22.39
CA ALA A 441 3.54 -23.93 21.24
C ALA A 441 2.87 -24.49 19.97
N GLY A 442 2.40 -23.62 19.09
CA GLY A 442 1.74 -24.01 17.85
C GLY A 442 1.41 -22.83 16.95
N ILE A 443 0.70 -23.10 15.87
CA ILE A 443 0.23 -22.09 14.93
C ILE A 443 -1.25 -21.81 15.16
N TYR A 444 -1.57 -20.53 15.25
CA TYR A 444 -2.95 -20.05 15.25
C TYR A 444 -3.28 -19.42 13.90
N TRP A 445 -4.34 -19.91 13.27
CA TRP A 445 -4.72 -19.50 11.91
C TRP A 445 -5.77 -18.39 11.93
N SER A 446 -5.43 -17.27 11.30
CA SER A 446 -6.25 -16.06 11.26
C SER A 446 -6.50 -15.61 9.83
N ILE A 447 -7.69 -15.05 9.60
CA ILE A 447 -8.02 -14.43 8.30
C ILE A 447 -7.01 -13.30 8.05
N ALA A 448 -6.42 -13.28 6.87
CA ALA A 448 -5.56 -12.19 6.44
C ALA A 448 -6.42 -10.95 6.19
N LYS A 449 -6.19 -9.92 7.00
CA LYS A 449 -6.83 -8.63 6.84
C LYS A 449 -5.89 -7.68 6.11
N PRO A 450 -6.41 -6.81 5.24
CA PRO A 450 -5.61 -5.72 4.69
C PRO A 450 -5.15 -4.78 5.83
#